data_AF-I9LJ79-F1
#
_entry.id   AF-I9LJ79-F1
#
_cell.length_a   1.000
_cell.length_b   1.000
_cell.length_c   1.000
_cell.angle_alpha   90.00
_cell.angle_beta   90.00
_cell.angle_gamma   90.00
#
_symmetry.space_group_name_H-M   'P 1'
#
loop_
_entity.id
_entity.type
_entity.pdbx_description
1 polymer ?
#
loop_
_entity_poly.entity_id
_entity_poly.type
_entity_poly.pdbx_seq_one_letter_code
_entity_poly.pdbx_strand_id
1 'polypeptide(L)'
;MIDTGNLERQHQDFFVLMGKISIHRSEEQVKANAAAIALLLNQLSGKLKIHAISEDKFLYPSLMNHNNLNIKNISQKFYTEMGGLAQVFEEFKNNFATTNKISANPAAFLIESQKVFTALQRRVDKENTELYPLVVL
;
A
#
# COMPACT_ATOMS: atom_id res chain seq x y z
N MET A 1 -16.91 -2.51 18.12
CA MET A 1 -15.67 -1.72 17.97
C MET A 1 -14.84 -2.41 16.91
N ILE A 2 -14.33 -1.68 15.92
CA ILE A 2 -13.50 -2.29 14.88
C ILE A 2 -12.12 -2.54 15.50
N ASP A 3 -11.69 -3.80 15.49
CA ASP A 3 -10.34 -4.16 15.91
C ASP A 3 -9.37 -3.87 14.76
N THR A 4 -8.54 -2.83 14.91
CA THR A 4 -7.52 -2.45 13.93
C THR A 4 -6.31 -3.38 13.95
N GLY A 5 -6.18 -4.26 14.93
CA GLY A 5 -5.00 -5.11 15.08
C GLY A 5 -4.74 -6.04 13.88
N ASN A 6 -5.78 -6.43 13.15
CA ASN A 6 -5.58 -7.17 11.89
C ASN A 6 -5.06 -6.29 10.75
N LEU A 7 -5.55 -5.04 10.65
CA LEU A 7 -5.08 -4.08 9.64
C LEU A 7 -3.62 -3.68 9.91
N GLU A 8 -3.27 -3.44 11.18
CA GLU A 8 -1.90 -3.18 11.62
C GLU A 8 -0.95 -4.34 11.31
N ARG A 9 -1.39 -5.60 11.47
CA ARG A 9 -0.59 -6.75 11.02
C ARG A 9 -0.41 -6.77 9.50
N GLN A 10 -1.44 -6.44 8.73
CA GLN A 10 -1.32 -6.34 7.26
C GLN A 10 -0.32 -5.26 6.85
N HIS A 11 -0.27 -4.13 7.57
CA HIS A 11 0.74 -3.09 7.36
C HIS A 11 2.16 -3.63 7.51
N GLN A 12 2.43 -4.43 8.53
CA GLN A 12 3.74 -5.07 8.69
C GLN A 12 4.08 -6.01 7.53
N ASP A 13 3.11 -6.79 7.04
CA ASP A 13 3.31 -7.63 5.86
C ASP A 13 3.69 -6.80 4.62
N PHE A 14 3.11 -5.61 4.44
CA PHE A 14 3.47 -4.71 3.33
C PHE A 14 4.92 -4.29 3.42
N PHE A 15 5.37 -3.86 4.60
CA PHE A 15 6.76 -3.45 4.83
C PHE A 15 7.75 -4.58 4.58
N VAL A 16 7.42 -5.80 5.01
CA VAL A 16 8.25 -6.99 4.74
C VAL A 16 8.37 -7.24 3.23
N LEU A 17 7.27 -7.18 2.48
CA LEU A 17 7.28 -7.41 1.03
C LEU A 17 8.02 -6.29 0.28
N MET A 18 7.74 -5.02 0.61
CA MET A 18 8.45 -3.88 0.02
C MET A 18 9.95 -3.95 0.34
N GLY A 19 10.31 -4.30 1.58
CA GLY A 19 11.71 -4.48 1.99
C GLY A 19 12.42 -5.55 1.16
N LYS A 20 11.79 -6.72 0.95
CA LYS A 20 12.33 -7.80 0.09
C LYS A 20 12.53 -7.37 -1.36
N ILE A 21 11.65 -6.54 -1.90
CA ILE A 21 11.80 -6.00 -3.27
C ILE A 21 12.93 -4.96 -3.30
N SER A 22 12.95 -4.07 -2.31
CA SER A 22 13.89 -2.96 -2.26
C SER A 22 15.34 -3.38 -2.02
N ILE A 23 15.66 -4.62 -1.62
CA ILE A 23 17.06 -5.03 -1.47
C ILE A 23 17.86 -4.93 -2.79
N HIS A 24 17.17 -4.97 -3.93
CA HIS A 24 17.78 -4.84 -5.26
C HIS A 24 17.98 -3.36 -5.60
N ARG A 25 19.24 -2.94 -5.78
CA ARG A 25 19.65 -1.54 -5.91
C ARG A 25 20.28 -1.19 -7.26
N SER A 26 20.55 -2.18 -8.12
CA SER A 26 21.08 -1.97 -9.47
C SER A 26 20.22 -2.64 -10.54
N GLU A 27 20.38 -2.21 -11.80
CA GLU A 27 19.66 -2.79 -12.92
C GLU A 27 19.99 -4.29 -13.11
N GLU A 28 21.24 -4.68 -12.90
CA GLU A 28 21.70 -6.07 -12.97
C GLU A 28 21.02 -6.91 -11.89
N GLN A 29 20.96 -6.41 -10.66
CA GLN A 29 20.27 -7.10 -9.56
C GLN A 29 18.77 -7.24 -9.85
N VAL A 30 18.13 -6.19 -10.36
CA VAL A 30 16.72 -6.23 -10.74
C VAL A 30 16.47 -7.24 -11.86
N LYS A 31 17.27 -7.23 -12.93
CA LYS A 31 17.18 -8.20 -14.03
C LYS A 31 17.37 -9.63 -13.54
N ALA A 32 18.42 -9.87 -12.74
CA ALA A 32 18.73 -11.21 -12.21
C ALA A 32 17.62 -11.76 -11.30
N ASN A 33 16.85 -10.89 -10.65
CA ASN A 33 15.80 -11.26 -9.69
C ASN A 33 14.38 -10.95 -10.20
N ALA A 34 14.21 -10.63 -11.49
CA ALA A 34 12.96 -10.11 -12.02
C ALA A 34 11.74 -11.02 -11.76
N ALA A 35 11.92 -12.35 -11.79
CA ALA A 35 10.86 -13.30 -11.49
C ALA A 35 10.45 -13.28 -10.01
N ALA A 36 11.43 -13.22 -9.10
CA ALA A 36 11.16 -13.12 -7.66
C ALA A 36 10.50 -11.78 -7.32
N ILE A 37 10.98 -10.69 -7.92
CA ILE A 37 10.40 -9.35 -7.77
C ILE A 37 8.95 -9.34 -8.26
N ALA A 38 8.66 -9.90 -9.44
CA ALA A 38 7.31 -9.99 -9.97
C ALA A 38 6.37 -10.74 -9.02
N LEU A 39 6.82 -11.87 -8.46
CA LEU A 39 6.05 -12.64 -7.49
C LEU A 39 5.74 -11.81 -6.23
N LEU A 40 6.76 -11.18 -5.63
CA LEU A 40 6.59 -10.34 -4.44
C LEU A 40 5.66 -9.15 -4.70
N LEU A 41 5.75 -8.52 -5.87
CA LEU A 41 4.90 -7.41 -6.26
C LEU A 41 3.43 -7.84 -6.42
N ASN A 42 3.18 -9.01 -7.02
CA ASN A 42 1.82 -9.55 -7.13
C ASN A 42 1.25 -9.94 -5.75
N GLN A 43 2.08 -10.49 -4.85
CA GLN A 43 1.69 -10.76 -3.47
C GLN A 43 1.33 -9.47 -2.72
N LEU A 44 2.15 -8.43 -2.85
CA LEU A 44 1.88 -7.12 -2.24
C LEU A 44 0.56 -6.53 -2.77
N SER A 45 0.35 -6.58 -4.09
CA SER A 45 -0.90 -6.12 -4.72
C SER A 45 -2.13 -6.85 -4.18
N GLY A 46 -2.07 -8.17 -4.07
CA GLY A 46 -3.16 -8.98 -3.54
C GLY A 46 -3.49 -8.61 -2.09
N LYS A 47 -2.48 -8.43 -1.24
CA LYS A 47 -2.68 -8.04 0.15
C LYS A 47 -3.23 -6.61 0.29
N LEU A 48 -2.69 -5.65 -0.47
CA LEU A 48 -3.21 -4.27 -0.51
C LEU A 48 -4.68 -4.22 -0.92
N LYS A 49 -5.08 -5.04 -1.90
CA LYS A 49 -6.48 -5.13 -2.33
C LYS A 49 -7.40 -5.65 -1.22
N ILE A 50 -7.00 -6.71 -0.52
CA ILE A 50 -7.79 -7.27 0.60
C ILE A 50 -7.89 -6.27 1.75
N HIS A 51 -6.80 -5.56 2.03
CA HIS A 51 -6.74 -4.53 3.04
C HIS A 51 -7.70 -3.37 2.73
N ALA A 52 -7.60 -2.78 1.54
CA ALA A 52 -8.47 -1.69 1.10
C ALA A 52 -9.96 -2.09 1.17
N ILE A 53 -10.30 -3.31 0.72
CA ILE A 53 -11.68 -3.84 0.84
C ILE A 53 -12.14 -3.90 2.31
N SER A 54 -11.24 -4.24 3.24
CA SER A 54 -11.57 -4.30 4.66
C SER A 54 -11.81 -2.91 5.24
N GLU A 55 -11.00 -1.93 4.86
CA GLU A 55 -11.18 -0.55 5.29
C GLU A 55 -12.48 0.05 4.73
N ASP A 56 -12.77 -0.16 3.44
CA ASP A 56 -13.97 0.34 2.76
C ASP A 56 -15.26 -0.25 3.34
N LYS A 57 -15.24 -1.53 3.73
CA LYS A 57 -16.42 -2.22 4.24
C LYS A 57 -16.71 -1.92 5.70
N PHE A 58 -15.67 -1.70 6.49
CA PHE A 58 -15.81 -1.65 7.95
C PHE A 58 -15.29 -0.33 8.52
N LEU A 59 -14.00 -0.03 8.30
CA LEU A 59 -13.34 1.10 8.96
C LEU A 59 -13.97 2.45 8.58
N TYR A 60 -13.97 2.78 7.29
CA TYR A 60 -14.45 4.07 6.81
C TYR A 60 -15.93 4.31 7.14
N PRO A 61 -16.86 3.34 6.90
CA PRO A 61 -18.26 3.52 7.31
C PRO A 61 -18.43 3.80 8.80
N SER A 62 -17.63 3.18 9.67
CA SER A 62 -17.75 3.41 11.11
C SER A 62 -17.36 4.84 11.51
N LEU A 63 -16.26 5.36 10.94
CA LEU A 63 -15.75 6.68 11.30
C LEU A 63 -16.53 7.82 10.61
N MET A 64 -17.00 7.61 9.38
CA MET A 64 -17.82 8.59 8.66
C MET A 64 -19.21 8.78 9.26
N ASN A 65 -19.73 7.75 9.96
CA ASN A 65 -21.00 7.83 10.68
C ASN A 65 -20.85 8.32 12.14
N HIS A 66 -19.64 8.62 12.59
CA HIS A 66 -19.36 9.03 13.97
C HIS A 66 -19.96 10.40 14.33
N ASN A 67 -20.51 10.61 15.53
CA ASN A 67 -21.18 11.89 15.89
C ASN A 67 -20.24 13.12 15.91
N ASN A 68 -18.95 12.91 16.10
CA ASN A 68 -17.94 13.97 16.07
C ASN A 68 -17.58 14.37 14.63
N LEU A 69 -17.88 15.61 14.24
CA LEU A 69 -17.59 16.17 12.91
C LEU A 69 -16.10 16.13 12.55
N ASN A 70 -15.20 16.28 13.52
CA ASN A 70 -13.76 16.20 13.26
C ASN A 70 -13.34 14.81 12.78
N ILE A 71 -13.86 13.76 13.41
CA ILE A 71 -13.60 12.36 13.02
C ILE A 71 -14.14 12.08 11.62
N LYS A 72 -15.34 12.58 11.29
CA LYS A 72 -15.89 12.47 9.93
C LYS A 72 -14.98 13.11 8.89
N ASN A 73 -14.54 14.35 9.14
CA ASN A 73 -13.71 15.11 8.20
C ASN A 73 -12.34 14.45 7.97
N ILE A 74 -11.69 13.98 9.03
CA ILE A 74 -10.42 13.24 8.91
C ILE A 74 -10.64 11.97 8.07
N SER A 75 -11.68 11.20 8.39
CA SER A 75 -11.97 9.95 7.68
C SER A 75 -12.26 10.15 6.20
N GLN A 76 -13.01 11.19 5.85
CA GLN A 76 -13.29 11.55 4.45
C GLN A 76 -12.02 11.96 3.69
N LYS A 77 -11.12 12.71 4.34
CA LYS A 77 -9.83 13.07 3.76
C LYS A 77 -8.97 11.82 3.48
N PHE A 78 -8.85 10.92 4.44
CA PHE A 78 -8.09 9.67 4.28
C PHE A 78 -8.67 8.79 3.16
N TYR A 79 -10.00 8.69 3.07
CA TYR A 79 -10.68 7.95 2.02
C TYR A 79 -10.34 8.50 0.62
N THR A 80 -10.43 9.82 0.44
CA THR A 80 -10.09 10.46 -0.85
C THR A 80 -8.62 10.31 -1.20
N GLU A 81 -7.70 10.50 -0.23
CA GLU A 81 -6.26 10.28 -0.44
C GLU A 81 -5.96 8.82 -0.85
N MET A 82 -6.76 7.84 -0.39
CA MET A 82 -6.54 6.42 -0.72
C MET A 82 -6.84 6.12 -2.17
N GLY A 83 -7.93 6.68 -2.70
CA GLY A 83 -8.32 6.47 -4.09
C GLY A 83 -7.21 6.87 -5.07
N GLY A 84 -6.54 7.99 -4.79
CA GLY A 84 -5.38 8.44 -5.57
C GLY A 84 -4.20 7.48 -5.50
N LEU A 85 -3.86 6.97 -4.30
CA LEU A 85 -2.74 6.06 -4.13
C LEU A 85 -3.00 4.67 -4.75
N ALA A 86 -4.24 4.17 -4.63
CA ALA A 86 -4.65 2.91 -5.24
C ALA A 86 -4.50 2.94 -6.76
N GLN A 87 -4.87 4.05 -7.40
CA GLN A 87 -4.67 4.25 -8.84
C GLN A 87 -3.18 4.24 -9.21
N VAL A 88 -2.35 5.02 -8.50
CA VAL A 88 -0.90 5.07 -8.73
C VAL A 88 -0.26 3.69 -8.59
N PHE A 89 -0.67 2.91 -7.59
CA PHE A 89 -0.14 1.56 -7.40
C PHE A 89 -0.59 0.59 -8.50
N GLU A 90 -1.84 0.67 -8.96
CA GLU A 90 -2.34 -0.19 -10.03
C GLU A 90 -1.63 0.11 -11.37
N GLU A 91 -1.38 1.38 -11.68
CA GLU A 91 -0.58 1.81 -12.83
C GLU A 91 0.85 1.26 -12.76
N PHE A 92 1.52 1.42 -11.61
CA PHE A 92 2.84 0.86 -11.36
C PHE A 92 2.86 -0.67 -11.54
N LYS A 93 1.91 -1.39 -10.93
CA LYS A 93 1.81 -2.84 -11.06
C LYS A 93 1.61 -3.23 -12.53
N ASN A 94 0.74 -2.54 -13.27
CA ASN A 94 0.53 -2.83 -14.69
C ASN A 94 1.81 -2.69 -15.51
N ASN A 95 2.71 -1.79 -15.14
CA ASN A 95 4.02 -1.62 -15.79
C ASN A 95 5.04 -2.68 -15.40
N PHE A 96 4.88 -3.40 -14.27
CA PHE A 96 5.91 -4.30 -13.73
C PHE A 96 5.41 -5.66 -13.20
N ALA A 97 4.17 -6.06 -13.52
CA ALA A 97 3.55 -7.29 -12.99
C ALA A 97 4.20 -8.61 -13.43
N THR A 98 5.10 -8.57 -14.42
CA THR A 98 5.71 -9.79 -14.99
C THR A 98 7.22 -9.66 -15.09
N THR A 99 7.90 -10.81 -15.07
CA THR A 99 9.35 -10.92 -15.26
C THR A 99 9.83 -10.15 -16.50
N ASN A 100 9.12 -10.28 -17.62
CA ASN A 100 9.49 -9.64 -18.88
C ASN A 100 9.39 -8.12 -18.79
N LYS A 101 8.35 -7.59 -18.15
CA LYS A 101 8.14 -6.16 -17.98
C LYS A 101 9.23 -5.52 -17.10
N ILE A 102 9.59 -6.19 -16.00
CA ILE A 102 10.69 -5.75 -15.12
C ILE A 102 12.03 -5.82 -15.85
N SER A 103 12.31 -6.93 -16.53
CA SER A 103 13.60 -7.15 -17.21
C SER A 103 13.81 -6.19 -18.39
N ALA A 104 12.72 -5.77 -19.05
CA ALA A 104 12.76 -4.82 -20.15
C ALA A 104 13.12 -3.40 -19.69
N ASN A 105 12.70 -3.00 -18.47
CA ASN A 105 12.87 -1.63 -17.98
C ASN A 105 13.31 -1.59 -16.49
N PRO A 106 14.47 -2.15 -16.13
CA PRO A 106 14.90 -2.24 -14.73
C PRO A 106 15.22 -0.87 -14.12
N ALA A 107 15.72 0.09 -14.90
CA ALA A 107 15.97 1.46 -14.45
C ALA A 107 14.67 2.15 -14.03
N ALA A 108 13.63 2.03 -14.88
CA ALA A 108 12.30 2.57 -14.58
C ALA A 108 11.71 1.89 -13.34
N PHE A 109 11.85 0.56 -13.23
CA PHE A 109 11.42 -0.18 -12.04
C PHE A 109 12.03 0.38 -10.75
N LEU A 110 13.35 0.62 -10.71
CA LEU A 110 14.02 1.18 -9.52
C LEU A 110 13.45 2.55 -9.12
N ILE A 111 13.26 3.43 -10.10
CA ILE A 111 12.76 4.79 -9.86
C ILE A 111 11.31 4.76 -9.41
N GLU A 112 10.45 4.02 -10.11
CA GLU A 112 9.02 3.98 -9.83
C GLU A 112 8.70 3.22 -8.55
N SER A 113 9.36 2.07 -8.31
CA SER A 113 9.17 1.30 -7.06
C SER A 113 9.53 2.14 -5.84
N GLN A 114 10.64 2.89 -5.87
CA GLN A 114 11.01 3.77 -4.78
C GLN A 114 9.94 4.84 -4.51
N LYS A 115 9.42 5.49 -5.56
CA LYS A 115 8.36 6.50 -5.43
C LYS A 115 7.09 5.91 -4.82
N VAL A 116 6.61 4.79 -5.36
CA VAL A 116 5.37 4.13 -4.93
C VAL A 116 5.50 3.60 -3.51
N PHE A 117 6.60 2.93 -3.17
CA PHE A 117 6.80 2.38 -1.83
C PHE A 117 6.96 3.48 -0.77
N THR A 118 7.57 4.62 -1.13
CA THR A 118 7.62 5.78 -0.23
C THR A 118 6.22 6.34 0.04
N ALA A 119 5.36 6.41 -0.98
CA ALA A 119 3.98 6.87 -0.83
C ALA A 119 3.15 5.90 0.02
N LEU A 120 3.29 4.59 -0.20
CA LEU A 120 2.67 3.54 0.61
C LEU A 120 3.13 3.59 2.08
N GLN A 121 4.43 3.74 2.32
CA GLN A 121 4.98 3.87 3.68
C GLN A 121 4.35 5.06 4.41
N ARG A 122 4.41 6.24 3.81
CA ARG A 122 3.83 7.46 4.39
C ARG A 122 2.34 7.29 4.67
N ARG A 123 1.62 6.58 3.80
CA ARG A 123 0.20 6.33 3.96
C ARG A 123 -0.08 5.46 5.19
N VAL A 124 0.58 4.31 5.26
CA VAL A 124 0.44 3.37 6.37
C VAL A 124 0.81 4.02 7.70
N ASP A 125 1.87 4.82 7.73
CA ASP A 125 2.28 5.53 8.95
C ASP A 125 1.18 6.47 9.43
N LYS A 126 0.59 7.26 8.53
CA LYS A 126 -0.53 8.14 8.85
C LYS A 126 -1.78 7.39 9.30
N GLU A 127 -2.10 6.26 8.69
CA GLU A 127 -3.24 5.44 9.14
C GLU A 127 -3.04 4.97 10.58
N ASN A 128 -1.86 4.43 10.88
CA ASN A 128 -1.52 3.95 12.21
C ASN A 128 -1.54 5.09 13.26
N THR A 129 -1.04 6.29 12.92
CA THR A 129 -0.86 7.37 13.91
C THR A 129 -2.01 8.36 13.98
N GLU A 130 -2.80 8.52 12.92
CA GLU A 130 -3.84 9.55 12.83
C GLU A 130 -5.26 8.98 12.65
N LEU A 131 -5.42 7.88 11.90
CA LEU A 131 -6.76 7.34 11.58
C LEU A 131 -7.23 6.28 12.58
N TYR A 132 -6.42 5.25 12.80
CA TYR A 132 -6.78 4.10 13.65
C TYR A 132 -7.03 4.49 15.11
N PRO A 133 -6.32 5.47 15.72
CA PRO A 133 -6.64 5.96 17.05
C PRO A 133 -8.05 6.55 17.18
N LEU A 134 -8.69 6.97 16.08
CA LEU A 134 -10.05 7.52 16.12
C LEU A 134 -11.13 6.44 16.31
N VAL A 135 -10.80 5.16 16.12
CA VAL A 135 -11.75 4.04 16.21
C VAL A 135 -12.18 3.77 17.66
N VAL A 136 -11.36 4.18 18.63
CA VAL A 136 -11.60 4.00 20.06
C VAL A 136 -12.14 5.25 20.76
N LEU A 137 -12.34 6.34 20.02
CA LEU A 137 -12.91 7.61 20.49
C LEU A 137 -14.42 7.67 20.28
#